data_AF-A0A3N2G292-F1
#
_entry.id   AF-A0A3N2G292-F1
#
_cell.length_a   1.000
_cell.length_b   1.000
_cell.length_c   1.000
_cell.angle_alpha   90.00
_cell.angle_beta   90.00
_cell.angle_gamma   90.00
#
_symmetry.space_group_name_H-M   'P 1'
#
loop_
_entity.id
_entity.type
_entity.pdbx_description
1 polymer ?
#
loop_
_entity_poly.entity_id
_entity_poly.type
_entity_poly.pdbx_seq_one_letter_code
_entity_poly.pdbx_strand_id
1 'polypeptide(L)'
;MIAVIGLVVGVVAGLLLQPTVPLELQPYLPIAVVAALDALFGGLRAMLDGIFDDRVFLTSFLSNVVVAALIVFLGDQLGVGTQLSTAVVVVLGIRIFSNAASIRRHLFKA
;
A
#
# COMPACT_ATOMS: atom_id res chain seq x y z
N MET A 1 -14.46 -3.00 -14.48
CA MET A 1 -15.12 -4.25 -14.02
C MET A 1 -14.10 -5.29 -13.55
N ILE A 2 -13.04 -5.59 -14.31
CA ILE A 2 -12.03 -6.60 -13.93
C ILE A 2 -11.39 -6.33 -12.55
N ALA A 3 -11.01 -5.08 -12.26
CA ALA A 3 -10.43 -4.71 -10.96
C ALA A 3 -11.40 -4.95 -9.77
N VAL A 4 -12.70 -4.66 -9.95
CA VAL A 4 -13.74 -4.88 -8.94
C VAL A 4 -13.94 -6.38 -8.69
N ILE A 5 -13.93 -7.18 -9.76
CA ILE A 5 -14.01 -8.64 -9.65
C ILE A 5 -12.77 -9.17 -8.90
N GLY A 6 -11.58 -8.69 -9.24
CA GLY A 6 -10.34 -9.07 -8.55
C GLY A 6 -10.37 -8.73 -7.05
N LEU A 7 -10.87 -7.55 -6.69
CA LEU A 7 -11.06 -7.16 -5.29
C LEU A 7 -12.03 -8.10 -4.56
N VAL A 8 -13.19 -8.37 -5.15
CA VAL A 8 -14.20 -9.27 -4.55
C VAL A 8 -13.63 -10.67 -4.37
N VAL A 9 -12.97 -11.22 -5.39
CA VAL A 9 -12.33 -12.54 -5.31
C VAL A 9 -11.25 -12.56 -4.22
N GLY A 10 -10.40 -11.53 -4.15
CA GLY A 10 -9.35 -11.43 -3.13
C GLY A 10 -9.90 -11.37 -1.71
N VAL A 11 -10.94 -10.56 -1.47
CA VAL A 11 -11.61 -10.44 -0.17
C VAL A 11 -12.25 -11.77 0.23
N VAL A 12 -13.01 -12.40 -0.67
CA VAL A 12 -13.66 -13.69 -0.41
C VAL A 12 -12.63 -14.78 -0.12
N ALA A 13 -11.57 -14.85 -0.92
CA ALA A 13 -10.48 -15.81 -0.71
C ALA A 13 -9.79 -15.59 0.65
N GLY A 14 -9.52 -14.35 1.04
CA GLY A 14 -8.93 -14.04 2.35
C GLY A 14 -9.81 -14.46 3.53
N LEU A 15 -11.13 -14.22 3.44
CA LEU A 15 -12.09 -14.59 4.48
C LEU A 15 -12.28 -16.10 4.62
N LEU A 16 -12.22 -16.84 3.50
CA LEU A 16 -12.40 -18.30 3.48
C LEU A 16 -11.13 -19.06 3.85
N LEU A 17 -9.98 -18.65 3.32
CA LEU A 17 -8.72 -19.39 3.51
C LEU A 17 -8.04 -19.07 4.84
N GLN A 18 -8.31 -17.89 5.44
CA GLN A 18 -7.72 -17.42 6.70
C GLN A 18 -6.25 -17.83 6.86
N PRO A 19 -5.38 -17.46 5.90
CA PRO A 19 -3.99 -17.92 5.92
C PRO A 19 -3.31 -17.45 7.21
N THR A 20 -2.80 -18.40 7.97
CA THR A 20 -1.98 -18.10 9.15
C THR A 20 -0.64 -17.55 8.71
N VAL A 21 -0.29 -16.37 9.22
CA VAL A 21 0.96 -15.71 8.88
C VAL A 21 2.06 -16.22 9.82
N PRO A 22 3.14 -16.82 9.29
CA PRO A 22 4.30 -17.24 10.09
C PRO A 22 4.88 -16.05 10.87
N LEU A 23 5.44 -16.31 12.05
CA LEU A 23 6.02 -15.26 12.92
C LEU A 23 7.03 -14.37 12.18
N GLU A 24 7.84 -14.96 11.29
CA GLU A 24 8.85 -14.27 10.50
C GLU A 24 8.24 -13.24 9.53
N LEU A 25 7.03 -13.46 9.03
CA LEU A 25 6.35 -12.57 8.08
C LEU A 25 5.46 -11.52 8.75
N GLN A 26 5.20 -11.64 10.06
CA GLN A 26 4.32 -10.73 10.79
C GLN A 26 4.76 -9.26 10.71
N PRO A 27 6.06 -8.91 10.79
CA PRO A 27 6.48 -7.52 10.66
C PRO A 27 6.22 -6.97 9.27
N TYR A 28 6.36 -7.79 8.22
CA TYR A 28 6.27 -7.35 6.83
C TYR A 28 4.84 -7.13 6.36
N LEU A 29 3.87 -7.85 6.93
CA LEU A 29 2.49 -7.84 6.50
C LEU A 29 1.83 -6.44 6.66
N PRO A 30 1.88 -5.77 7.82
CA PRO A 30 1.37 -4.41 7.95
C PRO A 30 2.02 -3.42 6.97
N ILE A 31 3.33 -3.54 6.72
CA ILE A 31 4.04 -2.67 5.78
C ILE A 31 3.54 -2.89 4.35
N ALA A 32 3.39 -4.14 3.93
CA ALA A 32 2.87 -4.47 2.60
C ALA A 32 1.44 -3.91 2.41
N VAL A 33 0.59 -4.03 3.43
CA VAL A 33 -0.77 -3.48 3.40
C VAL A 33 -0.75 -1.95 3.31
N VAL A 34 0.06 -1.27 4.13
CA VAL A 34 0.16 0.19 4.12
C VAL A 34 0.75 0.68 2.79
N ALA A 35 1.73 0.00 2.21
CA ALA A 35 2.29 0.33 0.90
C ALA A 35 1.26 0.15 -0.23
N ALA A 36 0.48 -0.92 -0.18
CA ALA A 36 -0.63 -1.15 -1.10
C ALA A 36 -1.70 -0.06 -1.00
N LEU A 37 -2.03 0.38 0.21
CA LEU A 37 -2.98 1.48 0.45
C LEU A 37 -2.44 2.81 -0.08
N ASP A 38 -1.17 3.13 0.15
CA ASP A 38 -0.54 4.35 -0.40
C ASP A 38 -0.66 4.42 -1.93
N ALA A 39 -0.35 3.31 -2.62
CA ALA A 39 -0.52 3.21 -4.06
C ALA A 39 -1.99 3.36 -4.48
N LEU A 40 -2.94 2.77 -3.74
CA LEU A 40 -4.38 2.94 -3.99
C LEU A 40 -4.81 4.41 -3.89
N PHE A 41 -4.41 5.12 -2.84
CA PHE A 41 -4.71 6.56 -2.69
C PHE A 41 -4.03 7.40 -3.78
N GLY A 42 -2.80 7.07 -4.17
CA GLY A 42 -2.12 7.70 -5.31
C GLY A 42 -2.88 7.50 -6.63
N GLY A 43 -3.35 6.27 -6.88
CA GLY A 43 -4.15 5.93 -8.07
C GLY A 43 -5.50 6.65 -8.09
N LEU A 44 -6.22 6.67 -6.95
CA LEU A 44 -7.47 7.41 -6.81
C LEU A 44 -7.29 8.91 -7.07
N ARG A 45 -6.21 9.49 -6.54
CA ARG A 45 -5.85 10.88 -6.83
C ARG A 45 -5.60 11.09 -8.33
N ALA A 46 -4.77 10.26 -8.96
CA ALA A 46 -4.49 10.36 -10.40
C ALA A 46 -5.77 10.21 -11.26
N MET A 47 -6.73 9.40 -10.80
CA MET A 47 -8.03 9.26 -11.44
C MET A 47 -8.86 10.54 -11.37
N LEU A 48 -8.85 11.25 -10.23
CA LEU A 48 -9.51 12.55 -10.09
C LEU A 48 -8.80 13.65 -10.87
N ASP A 49 -7.47 13.58 -10.96
CA ASP A 49 -6.63 14.51 -11.72
C ASP A 49 -6.74 14.26 -13.25
N GLY A 50 -7.41 13.20 -13.69
CA GLY A 50 -7.59 12.84 -15.11
C GLY A 50 -6.34 12.31 -15.80
N ILE A 51 -5.29 11.96 -15.02
CA ILE A 51 -3.98 11.50 -15.50
C ILE A 51 -3.70 10.03 -15.14
N PHE A 52 -4.76 9.28 -14.84
CA PHE A 52 -4.64 7.88 -14.43
C PHE A 52 -4.25 6.98 -15.60
N ASP A 53 -3.19 6.21 -15.40
CA ASP A 53 -2.73 5.17 -16.32
C ASP A 53 -2.58 3.85 -15.54
N ASP A 54 -3.24 2.80 -16.01
CA ASP A 54 -3.25 1.48 -15.39
C ASP A 54 -1.86 0.86 -15.24
N ARG A 55 -0.98 1.06 -16.23
CA ARG A 55 0.40 0.52 -16.21
C ARG A 55 1.24 1.26 -15.18
N VAL A 56 1.10 2.58 -15.10
CA VAL A 56 1.80 3.39 -14.10
C VAL A 56 1.31 3.06 -12.70
N PHE A 57 0.01 2.88 -12.51
CA PHE A 57 -0.55 2.42 -11.24
C PHE A 57 -0.01 1.05 -10.83
N LEU A 58 -0.05 0.05 -11.72
CA LEU A 58 0.39 -1.30 -11.41
C LEU A 58 1.90 -1.36 -11.10
N THR A 59 2.71 -0.65 -11.88
CA THR A 59 4.17 -0.56 -11.66
C THR A 59 4.48 0.16 -10.34
N SER A 60 3.79 1.26 -10.03
CA SER A 60 3.93 1.96 -8.75
C SER A 60 3.51 1.10 -7.57
N PHE A 61 2.37 0.40 -7.67
CA PHE A 61 1.89 -0.52 -6.64
C PHE A 61 2.91 -1.60 -6.33
N LEU A 62 3.36 -2.33 -7.34
CA LEU A 62 4.33 -3.43 -7.17
C LEU A 62 5.68 -2.89 -6.68
N SER A 63 6.18 -1.81 -7.26
CA SER A 63 7.45 -1.20 -6.85
C SER A 63 7.41 -0.72 -5.40
N ASN A 64 6.35 -0.04 -4.98
CA ASN A 64 6.25 0.47 -3.62
C ASN A 64 6.19 -0.65 -2.59
N VAL A 65 5.41 -1.71 -2.84
CA VAL A 65 5.32 -2.87 -1.94
C VAL A 65 6.66 -3.60 -1.86
N VAL A 66 7.31 -3.84 -2.99
CA VAL A 66 8.62 -4.52 -3.04
C VAL A 66 9.69 -3.68 -2.33
N VAL A 67 9.78 -2.39 -2.62
CA VAL A 67 10.75 -1.49 -1.99
C VAL A 67 10.50 -1.39 -0.48
N ALA A 68 9.25 -1.26 -0.05
CA ALA A 68 8.92 -1.21 1.38
C ALA A 68 9.30 -2.52 2.10
N ALA A 69 9.00 -3.67 1.50
CA ALA A 69 9.39 -4.96 2.04
C ALA A 69 10.92 -5.13 2.10
N LEU A 70 11.65 -4.70 1.06
CA LEU A 70 13.11 -4.74 1.02
C LEU A 70 13.74 -3.86 2.09
N ILE A 71 13.22 -2.65 2.34
CA ILE A 71 13.74 -1.77 3.39
C ILE A 71 13.59 -2.43 4.76
N VAL A 72 12.43 -3.01 5.05
CA VAL A 72 12.20 -3.72 6.31
C VAL A 72 13.10 -4.95 6.40
N PHE A 73 13.28 -5.68 5.29
CA PHE A 73 14.13 -6.87 5.24
C PHE A 73 15.60 -6.53 5.52
N LEU A 74 16.12 -5.48 4.89
CA LEU A 74 17.46 -4.98 5.17
C LEU A 74 17.58 -4.52 6.63
N GLY A 75 16.54 -3.89 7.17
CA GLY A 75 16.52 -3.51 8.58
C GLY A 75 16.58 -4.68 9.53
N ASP A 76 15.85 -5.75 9.23
CA ASP A 76 15.86 -6.98 10.01
C ASP A 76 17.26 -7.60 10.03
N GLN A 77 17.91 -7.69 8.86
CA GLN A 77 19.30 -8.18 8.74
C GLN A 77 20.32 -7.31 9.49
N LEU A 78 20.04 -6.02 9.65
CA LEU A 78 20.90 -5.08 10.39
C LEU A 78 20.56 -5.01 11.89
N GLY A 79 19.59 -5.79 12.37
CA GLY A 79 19.13 -5.75 13.77
C GLY A 79 18.30 -4.50 14.13
N VAL A 80 17.85 -3.73 13.13
CA VAL A 80 17.05 -2.51 13.28
C VAL A 80 15.69 -2.61 12.56
N GLY A 81 15.17 -3.82 12.38
CA GLY A 81 13.95 -4.11 11.64
C GLY A 81 12.72 -3.39 12.19
N THR A 82 12.61 -3.28 13.51
CA THR A 82 11.50 -2.60 14.18
C THR A 82 11.53 -1.08 13.96
N GLN A 83 12.71 -0.45 14.00
CA GLN A 83 12.86 0.98 13.72
C GLN A 83 12.54 1.28 12.26
N LEU A 84 13.04 0.47 11.32
CA LEU A 84 12.78 0.67 9.90
C LEU A 84 11.33 0.37 9.53
N SER A 85 10.69 -0.64 10.14
CA SER A 85 9.25 -0.89 10.03
C SER A 85 8.44 0.34 10.44
N THR A 86 8.77 0.93 11.59
CA THR A 86 8.10 2.13 12.09
C THR A 86 8.32 3.32 11.16
N ALA A 87 9.56 3.54 10.71
CA ALA A 87 9.89 4.63 9.79
C ALA A 87 9.13 4.52 8.47
N VAL A 88 9.07 3.32 7.89
CA VAL A 88 8.35 3.05 6.65
C VAL A 88 6.84 3.30 6.82
N VAL A 89 6.24 2.81 7.91
CA VAL A 89 4.82 3.06 8.21
C VAL A 89 4.53 4.55 8.35
N VAL A 90 5.39 5.31 9.04
CA VAL A 90 5.21 6.76 9.20
C VAL A 90 5.31 7.48 7.86
N VAL A 91 6.34 7.19 7.06
CA VAL A 91 6.54 7.84 5.75
C VAL A 91 5.38 7.53 4.80
N LEU A 92 4.95 6.27 4.73
CA LEU A 92 3.79 5.87 3.95
C LEU A 92 2.50 6.51 4.47
N GLY A 93 2.32 6.57 5.79
CA GLY A 93 1.18 7.23 6.43
C GLY A 93 1.08 8.70 6.02
N ILE A 94 2.20 9.43 6.03
CA ILE A 94 2.26 10.83 5.57
C ILE A 94 1.81 10.94 4.11
N ARG A 95 2.27 10.04 3.22
CA ARG A 95 1.86 10.03 1.81
C ARG A 95 0.36 9.74 1.65
N ILE A 96 -0.17 8.76 2.37
CA ILE A 96 -1.60 8.43 2.38
C ILE A 96 -2.43 9.65 2.77
N PHE A 97 -2.09 10.31 3.88
CA PHE A 97 -2.82 11.49 4.34
C PHE A 97 -2.71 12.67 3.37
N SER A 98 -1.54 12.86 2.74
CA SER A 98 -1.33 13.88 1.70
C SER A 98 -2.22 13.64 0.47
N ASN A 99 -2.24 12.39 -0.03
CA ASN A 99 -3.10 11.98 -1.14
C ASN A 99 -4.59 12.12 -0.80
N ALA A 100 -5.00 11.69 0.41
CA ALA A 100 -6.37 11.86 0.89
C ALA A 100 -6.78 13.34 0.98
N ALA A 101 -5.87 14.22 1.44
CA ALA A 101 -6.12 15.66 1.47
C ALA A 101 -6.30 16.24 0.06
N SER A 102 -5.51 15.80 -0.91
CA SER A 102 -5.64 16.21 -2.32
C SER A 102 -6.97 15.72 -2.94
N ILE A 103 -7.36 14.48 -2.67
CA ILE A 103 -8.66 13.90 -3.07
C ILE A 103 -9.81 14.73 -2.47
N ARG A 104 -9.74 15.06 -1.17
CA ARG A 104 -10.74 15.88 -0.50
C ARG A 104 -10.88 17.26 -1.15
N ARG A 105 -9.77 17.91 -1.51
CA ARG A 105 -9.80 19.22 -2.19
C ARG A 105 -10.49 19.14 -3.55
N HIS A 106 -10.20 18.09 -4.33
CA HIS A 106 -10.85 17.88 -5.63
C HIS A 106 -12.36 17.64 -5.51
N LEU A 107 -12.78 16.81 -4.54
CA LEU A 107 -14.19 16.47 -4.36
C LEU A 107 -15.01 17.62 -3.75
N PHE A 108 -14.45 18.35 -2.78
CA PHE A 108 -15.20 19.31 -1.98
C PHE A 108 -14.91 20.79 -2.31
N LYS A 109 -14.05 21.11 -3.30
CA LYS A 109 -13.67 22.48 -3.70
C LYS A 109 -13.38 23.42 -2.52
N ALA A 110 -12.70 22.91 -1.49
CA ALA A 110 -12.31 23.66 -0.29
C ALA A 110 -10.81 23.91 -0.26
#